data_AF-A0A2G9ZR07-F1
#
_entry.id   AF-A0A2G9ZR07-F1
#
_cell.length_a   1.000
_cell.length_b   1.000
_cell.length_c   1.000
_cell.angle_alpha   90.00
_cell.angle_beta   90.00
_cell.angle_gamma   90.00
#
_symmetry.space_group_name_H-M   'P 1'
#
loop_
_entity.id
_entity.type
_entity.pdbx_description
1 polymer ?
#
loop_
_entity_poly.entity_id
_entity_poly.type
_entity_poly.pdbx_seq_one_letter_code
_entity_poly.pdbx_strand_id
1 'polypeptide(L)'
;MDFIPDIVAVYQEIDTKITQFQMASGLSCPDRCGRCCESRNVEATVLETLPLASEILSKNAVDGLLPLLENRAINGATLCVLYSPEAGHPGEGRCSFYEFRPLVCRLFGYAGRRNRKGILEPCFCIPIKDHHPDCLERFHTAVSKKSPPSLYQDFFMRIASMNPIFGTKLLPVNIAIREGLSYLRMKMHPFSDAAD
;
A
#
# COMPACT_ATOMS: atom_id res chain seq x y z
N MET A 1 3.58 14.92 -14.29
CA MET A 1 3.42 14.29 -12.96
C MET A 1 1.94 14.09 -12.65
N ASP A 2 1.13 13.85 -13.69
CA ASP A 2 -0.22 14.42 -13.72
C ASP A 2 -1.23 13.61 -12.90
N PHE A 3 -0.88 12.37 -12.56
CA PHE A 3 -1.74 11.46 -11.79
C PHE A 3 -1.46 11.47 -10.28
N ILE A 4 -0.30 11.98 -9.84
CA ILE A 4 0.12 11.89 -8.43
C ILE A 4 -0.90 12.57 -7.50
N PRO A 5 -1.37 13.80 -7.77
CA PRO A 5 -2.35 14.46 -6.90
C PRO A 5 -3.66 13.66 -6.78
N ASP A 6 -4.14 13.07 -7.89
CA ASP A 6 -5.37 12.29 -7.91
C ASP A 6 -5.23 10.98 -7.12
N ILE A 7 -4.09 10.31 -7.24
CA ILE A 7 -3.80 9.09 -6.47
C ILE A 7 -3.69 9.42 -4.98
N VAL A 8 -3.03 10.53 -4.62
CA VAL A 8 -2.94 11.00 -3.22
C VAL A 8 -4.33 11.32 -2.67
N ALA A 9 -5.21 11.96 -3.45
CA ALA A 9 -6.58 12.21 -3.02
C ALA A 9 -7.35 10.90 -2.77
N VAL A 10 -7.17 9.89 -3.61
CA VAL A 10 -7.73 8.54 -3.39
C VAL A 10 -7.19 7.92 -2.09
N TYR A 11 -5.91 8.06 -1.80
CA TYR A 11 -5.30 7.56 -0.57
C TYR A 11 -5.82 8.26 0.69
N GLN A 12 -5.99 9.58 0.66
CA GLN A 12 -6.57 10.34 1.77
C GLN A 12 -8.04 9.94 2.04
N GLU A 13 -8.81 9.66 0.97
CA GLU A 13 -10.17 9.14 1.10
C GLU A 13 -10.17 7.75 1.77
N ILE A 14 -9.26 6.86 1.37
CA ILE A 14 -9.11 5.54 1.99
C ILE A 14 -8.77 5.67 3.48
N ASP A 15 -7.81 6.52 3.84
CA ASP A 15 -7.41 6.72 5.23
C ASP A 15 -8.56 7.25 6.08
N THR A 16 -9.35 8.17 5.52
CA THR A 16 -10.58 8.69 6.17
C THR A 16 -11.59 7.56 6.41
N LYS A 17 -11.84 6.73 5.39
CA LYS A 17 -12.77 5.59 5.49
C LYS A 17 -12.29 4.52 6.46
N ILE A 18 -10.99 4.22 6.50
CA ILE A 18 -10.39 3.31 7.49
C ILE A 18 -10.63 3.86 8.89
N THR A 19 -10.34 5.15 9.11
CA THR A 19 -10.53 5.78 10.42
C THR A 19 -12.00 5.72 10.86
N GLN A 20 -12.94 6.00 9.95
CA GLN A 20 -14.38 5.87 10.22
C GLN A 20 -14.79 4.44 10.56
N PHE A 21 -14.30 3.44 9.81
CA PHE A 21 -14.55 2.03 10.09
C PHE A 21 -13.99 1.61 11.45
N GLN A 22 -12.75 2.02 11.77
CA GLN A 22 -12.11 1.74 13.06
C GLN A 22 -12.89 2.37 14.22
N MET A 23 -13.31 3.63 14.09
CA MET A 23 -14.15 4.29 15.10
C MET A 23 -15.51 3.59 15.30
N ALA A 24 -16.16 3.17 14.21
CA ALA A 24 -17.49 2.54 14.27
C ALA A 24 -17.46 1.11 14.81
N SER A 25 -16.40 0.35 14.48
CA SER A 25 -16.21 -1.05 14.88
C SER A 25 -15.46 -1.21 16.20
N GLY A 26 -14.62 -0.23 16.58
CA GLY A 26 -13.66 -0.37 17.66
C GLY A 26 -12.52 -1.35 17.35
N LEU A 27 -12.27 -1.66 16.07
CA LEU A 27 -11.18 -2.54 15.64
C LEU A 27 -9.89 -1.76 15.40
N SER A 28 -8.77 -2.31 15.83
CA SER A 28 -7.43 -1.78 15.61
C SER A 28 -6.40 -2.90 15.45
N CYS A 29 -5.23 -2.60 14.85
CA CYS A 29 -4.08 -3.51 14.94
C CYS A 29 -3.51 -3.37 16.36
N PRO A 30 -2.86 -4.42 16.91
CA PRO A 30 -2.05 -4.27 18.11
C PRO A 30 -1.04 -3.14 17.99
N ASP A 31 -0.65 -2.56 19.12
CA ASP A 31 0.38 -1.53 19.14
C ASP A 31 1.67 -2.03 18.47
N ARG A 32 2.27 -1.16 17.64
CA ARG A 32 3.53 -1.43 16.90
C ARG A 32 3.48 -2.63 15.93
N CYS A 33 2.28 -3.12 15.61
CA CYS A 33 2.04 -4.17 14.62
C CYS A 33 2.70 -3.86 13.26
N GLY A 34 3.68 -4.69 12.88
CA GLY A 34 4.39 -4.64 11.60
C GLY A 34 4.13 -5.85 10.70
N ARG A 35 3.25 -6.78 11.12
CA ARG A 35 3.07 -8.10 10.50
C ARG A 35 2.72 -8.05 9.00
N CYS A 36 2.04 -7.00 8.54
CA CYS A 36 1.74 -6.83 7.11
C CYS A 36 3.00 -6.54 6.28
N CYS A 37 4.01 -5.89 6.86
CA CYS A 37 5.26 -5.54 6.19
C CYS A 37 6.24 -6.73 6.09
N GLU A 38 6.05 -7.78 6.89
CA GLU A 38 6.81 -9.03 6.79
C GLU A 38 6.34 -9.93 5.62
N SER A 39 5.21 -9.57 4.99
CA SER A 39 4.70 -10.31 3.83
C SER A 39 5.70 -10.26 2.68
N ARG A 40 5.99 -11.45 2.13
CA ARG A 40 6.84 -11.66 0.96
C ARG A 40 6.07 -11.63 -0.36
N ASN A 41 4.75 -11.46 -0.31
CA ASN A 41 3.86 -11.51 -1.48
C ASN A 41 3.10 -10.18 -1.65
N VAL A 42 3.78 -9.06 -1.38
CA VAL A 42 3.19 -7.73 -1.58
C VAL A 42 3.38 -7.35 -3.04
N GLU A 43 2.27 -7.05 -3.71
CA GLU A 43 2.24 -6.60 -5.09
C GLU A 43 1.58 -5.23 -5.20
N ALA A 44 2.06 -4.42 -6.13
CA ALA A 44 1.47 -3.13 -6.46
C ALA A 44 1.67 -2.86 -7.96
N THR A 45 0.86 -1.97 -8.50
CA THR A 45 1.09 -1.44 -9.84
C THR A 45 2.11 -0.31 -9.79
N VAL A 46 2.76 -0.03 -10.92
CA VAL A 46 3.70 1.10 -11.01
C VAL A 46 2.97 2.41 -10.69
N LEU A 47 1.73 2.56 -11.16
CA LEU A 47 0.91 3.74 -10.95
C LEU A 47 0.68 4.02 -9.45
N GLU A 48 0.34 3.00 -8.66
CA GLU A 48 0.16 3.13 -7.20
C GLU A 48 1.44 3.56 -6.48
N THR A 49 2.61 3.23 -7.02
CA THR A 49 3.90 3.61 -6.39
C THR A 49 4.36 5.01 -6.75
N LEU A 50 3.70 5.74 -7.66
CA LEU A 50 4.17 7.05 -8.09
C LEU A 50 4.22 8.09 -6.95
N PRO A 51 3.23 8.21 -6.04
CA PRO A 51 3.35 9.11 -4.89
C PRO A 51 4.55 8.76 -4.00
N LEU A 52 4.79 7.47 -3.76
CA LEU A 52 5.93 6.98 -3.00
C LEU A 52 7.26 7.30 -3.68
N ALA A 53 7.37 7.04 -4.98
CA ALA A 53 8.56 7.34 -5.76
C ALA A 53 8.86 8.85 -5.77
N SER A 54 7.81 9.67 -5.89
CA SER A 54 7.93 11.13 -5.80
C SER A 54 8.47 11.58 -4.44
N GLU A 55 8.03 10.95 -3.35
CA GLU A 55 8.51 11.25 -2.00
C GLU A 55 9.95 10.77 -1.77
N ILE A 56 10.33 9.62 -2.32
CA ILE A 56 11.72 9.14 -2.25
C ILE A 56 12.65 10.13 -2.97
N LEU A 57 12.24 10.65 -4.13
CA LEU A 57 12.96 11.67 -4.89
C LEU A 57 13.04 13.00 -4.10
N SER A 58 11.92 13.47 -3.56
CA SER A 58 11.86 14.74 -2.80
C SER A 58 12.77 14.73 -1.58
N LYS A 59 12.92 13.58 -0.91
CA LYS A 59 13.81 13.39 0.26
C LYS A 59 15.27 13.10 -0.10
N ASN A 60 15.64 13.06 -1.38
CA ASN A 60 16.96 12.62 -1.83
C ASN A 60 17.36 11.23 -1.29
N ALA A 61 16.38 10.34 -1.08
CA ALA A 61 16.60 9.00 -0.53
C ALA A 61 16.92 7.95 -1.61
N VAL A 62 16.94 8.36 -2.88
CA VAL A 62 17.15 7.48 -4.04
C VAL A 62 18.50 6.76 -3.96
N ASP A 63 19.57 7.46 -3.63
CA ASP A 63 20.93 6.91 -3.65
C ASP A 63 21.11 5.75 -2.67
N GLY A 64 20.39 5.77 -1.54
CA GLY A 64 20.37 4.67 -0.58
C GLY A 64 19.42 3.53 -0.95
N LEU A 65 18.27 3.84 -1.57
CA LEU A 65 17.22 2.86 -1.83
C LEU A 65 17.37 2.13 -3.17
N LEU A 66 17.85 2.80 -4.21
CA LEU A 66 17.93 2.22 -5.55
C LEU A 66 18.86 1.00 -5.61
N PRO A 67 20.07 1.02 -5.02
CA PRO A 67 20.93 -0.17 -4.99
C PRO A 67 20.28 -1.35 -4.26
N LEU A 68 19.51 -1.09 -3.20
CA LEU A 68 18.77 -2.12 -2.47
C LEU A 68 17.66 -2.72 -3.34
N LEU A 69 16.91 -1.88 -4.06
CA LEU A 69 15.87 -2.33 -4.99
C LEU A 69 16.44 -3.17 -6.13
N GLU A 70 17.55 -2.75 -6.71
CA GLU A 70 18.26 -3.49 -7.77
C GLU A 70 18.78 -4.82 -7.26
N ASN A 71 19.45 -4.84 -6.11
CA ASN A 71 19.95 -6.06 -5.50
C ASN A 71 18.81 -7.07 -5.23
N ARG A 72 17.67 -6.61 -4.71
CA ARG A 72 16.51 -7.48 -4.47
C ARG A 72 15.88 -8.02 -5.75
N ALA A 73 15.83 -7.22 -6.81
CA ALA A 73 15.37 -7.66 -8.11
C ALA A 73 16.28 -8.76 -8.70
N ILE A 74 17.60 -8.62 -8.55
CA ILE A 74 18.59 -9.61 -9.01
C ILE A 74 18.50 -10.91 -8.21
N ASN A 75 18.43 -10.80 -6.88
CA ASN A 75 18.48 -11.95 -5.97
C ASN A 75 17.10 -12.60 -5.71
N GLY A 76 16.03 -12.08 -6.33
CA GLY A 76 14.66 -12.57 -6.12
C GLY A 76 14.13 -12.34 -4.69
N ALA A 77 14.73 -11.42 -3.93
CA ALA A 77 14.31 -11.14 -2.56
C ALA A 77 12.99 -10.34 -2.55
N THR A 78 11.97 -10.89 -1.92
CA THR A 78 10.60 -10.37 -2.04
C THR A 78 10.12 -9.52 -0.86
N LEU A 79 10.83 -9.52 0.26
CA LEU A 79 10.54 -8.61 1.39
C LEU A 79 10.69 -7.16 0.91
N CYS A 80 9.84 -6.23 1.36
CA CYS A 80 9.84 -4.83 0.90
C CYS A 80 11.08 -4.06 1.41
N VAL A 81 11.75 -3.26 0.56
CA VAL A 81 12.94 -2.44 0.97
C VAL A 81 12.62 -1.40 2.03
N LEU A 82 11.35 -1.02 2.13
CA LEU A 82 10.89 0.01 3.05
C LEU A 82 10.46 -0.56 4.40
N TYR A 83 10.49 -1.88 4.59
CA TYR A 83 10.21 -2.47 5.90
C TYR A 83 11.41 -2.22 6.83
N SER A 84 11.15 -1.49 7.92
CA SER A 84 12.06 -1.28 9.03
C SER A 84 11.60 -2.15 10.21
N PRO A 85 12.23 -3.33 10.43
CA PRO A 85 11.91 -4.17 11.59
C PRO A 85 12.33 -3.50 12.89
N GLU A 86 11.62 -3.81 13.97
CA GLU A 86 12.06 -3.44 15.32
C GLU A 86 13.06 -4.49 15.85
N ALA A 87 14.20 -4.04 16.36
CA ALA A 87 15.28 -4.94 16.76
C ALA A 87 14.86 -5.80 17.96
N GLY A 88 15.01 -7.12 17.84
CA GLY A 88 14.64 -8.06 18.91
C GLY A 88 13.13 -8.33 19.06
N HIS A 89 12.29 -7.72 18.22
CA HIS A 89 10.82 -7.86 18.28
C HIS A 89 10.25 -8.32 16.92
N PRO A 90 10.29 -9.63 16.59
CA PRO A 90 9.71 -10.15 15.37
C PRO A 90 8.21 -9.82 15.26
N GLY A 91 7.73 -9.48 14.06
CA GLY A 91 6.35 -9.04 13.85
C GLY A 91 6.08 -7.57 14.19
N GLU A 92 7.01 -6.89 14.88
CA GLU A 92 6.98 -5.45 15.12
C GLU A 92 7.85 -4.70 14.08
N GLY A 93 7.46 -3.47 13.79
CA GLY A 93 8.15 -2.60 12.84
C GLY A 93 7.20 -1.84 11.94
N ARG A 94 7.75 -1.00 11.06
CA ARG A 94 6.96 -0.09 10.23
C ARG A 94 7.57 0.15 8.86
N CYS A 95 6.74 0.60 7.94
CA CYS A 95 7.22 1.16 6.67
C CYS A 95 7.94 2.48 6.95
N SER A 96 9.13 2.68 6.38
CA SER A 96 9.88 3.95 6.45
C SER A 96 9.20 5.10 5.66
N PHE A 97 8.28 4.78 4.76
CA PHE A 97 7.45 5.73 4.00
C PHE A 97 5.97 5.42 4.18
N TYR A 98 5.50 5.37 5.44
CA TYR A 98 4.18 4.88 5.80
C TYR A 98 3.02 5.65 5.15
N GLU A 99 3.14 6.98 5.02
CA GLU A 99 2.09 7.85 4.47
C GLU A 99 1.86 7.63 2.97
N PHE A 100 2.90 7.21 2.24
CA PHE A 100 2.87 7.03 0.79
C PHE A 100 2.72 5.56 0.36
N ARG A 101 2.30 4.69 1.29
CA ARG A 101 2.11 3.26 1.00
C ARG A 101 1.13 3.04 -0.17
N PRO A 102 1.42 2.08 -1.07
CA PRO A 102 0.49 1.62 -2.11
C PRO A 102 -0.82 1.07 -1.53
N LEU A 103 -1.82 0.84 -2.39
CA LEU A 103 -3.18 0.50 -1.98
C LEU A 103 -3.25 -0.72 -1.07
N VAL A 104 -2.57 -1.81 -1.45
CA VAL A 104 -2.57 -3.07 -0.69
C VAL A 104 -2.05 -2.90 0.73
N CYS A 105 -0.99 -2.11 0.90
CA CYS A 105 -0.35 -1.86 2.18
C CYS A 105 -1.19 -0.94 3.08
N ARG A 106 -1.99 -0.06 2.48
CA ARG A 106 -2.89 0.86 3.18
C ARG A 106 -4.15 0.16 3.69
N LEU A 107 -4.73 -0.70 2.87
CA LEU A 107 -5.98 -1.40 3.15
C LEU A 107 -5.81 -2.69 3.97
N PHE A 108 -4.57 -3.16 4.18
CA PHE A 108 -4.31 -4.42 4.86
C PHE A 108 -4.94 -4.46 6.26
N GLY A 109 -5.74 -5.50 6.53
CA GLY A 109 -6.43 -5.69 7.80
C GLY A 109 -7.76 -4.93 7.96
N TYR A 110 -8.03 -3.92 7.12
CA TYR A 110 -9.24 -3.09 7.19
C TYR A 110 -10.06 -3.06 5.89
N ALA A 111 -9.68 -3.87 4.90
CA ALA A 111 -10.47 -4.05 3.69
C ALA A 111 -11.68 -4.98 3.91
N GLY A 112 -12.70 -4.77 3.08
CA GLY A 112 -13.72 -5.77 2.80
C GLY A 112 -13.59 -6.31 1.37
N ARG A 113 -14.36 -7.36 1.10
CA ARG A 113 -14.59 -7.91 -0.24
C ARG A 113 -16.06 -8.26 -0.41
N ARG A 114 -16.54 -8.33 -1.66
CA ARG A 114 -17.82 -8.95 -1.97
C ARG A 114 -17.60 -10.39 -2.41
N ASN A 115 -18.33 -11.32 -1.82
CA ASN A 115 -18.33 -12.70 -2.29
C ASN A 115 -19.15 -12.85 -3.59
N ARG A 116 -19.22 -14.07 -4.15
CA ARG A 116 -19.94 -14.35 -5.40
C ARG A 116 -21.44 -14.02 -5.36
N LYS A 117 -22.03 -13.91 -4.16
CA LYS A 117 -23.43 -13.53 -3.95
C LYS A 117 -23.60 -12.02 -3.71
N GLY A 118 -22.52 -11.22 -3.85
CA GLY A 118 -22.52 -9.78 -3.61
C GLY A 118 -22.47 -9.38 -2.13
N ILE A 119 -22.42 -10.35 -1.21
CA ILE A 119 -22.42 -10.12 0.24
C ILE A 119 -21.05 -9.59 0.66
N LEU A 120 -21.05 -8.52 1.44
CA LEU A 120 -19.86 -7.89 2.00
C LEU A 120 -19.28 -8.74 3.14
N GLU A 121 -17.99 -9.09 3.03
CA GLU A 121 -17.21 -9.85 4.01
C GLU A 121 -15.96 -9.06 4.40
N PRO A 122 -15.52 -9.11 5.68
CA PRO A 122 -14.26 -8.51 6.09
C PRO A 122 -13.04 -9.34 5.64
N CYS A 123 -11.93 -8.67 5.37
CA CYS A 123 -10.63 -9.26 5.04
C CYS A 123 -9.63 -9.06 6.20
N PHE A 124 -9.99 -9.48 7.41
CA PHE A 124 -9.14 -9.29 8.59
C PHE A 124 -7.84 -10.08 8.51
N CYS A 125 -6.75 -9.44 8.96
CA CYS A 125 -5.48 -10.12 9.18
C CYS A 125 -5.52 -10.93 10.47
N ILE A 126 -4.63 -11.93 10.59
CA ILE A 126 -4.53 -12.79 11.78
C ILE A 126 -4.34 -11.96 13.07
N PRO A 127 -3.43 -10.97 13.14
CA PRO A 127 -3.27 -10.16 14.35
C PRO A 127 -4.55 -9.45 14.81
N ILE A 128 -5.37 -8.94 13.88
CA ILE A 128 -6.64 -8.29 14.25
C ILE A 128 -7.63 -9.32 14.81
N LYS A 129 -7.69 -10.53 14.24
CA LYS A 129 -8.56 -11.60 14.75
C LYS A 129 -8.16 -12.04 16.15
N ASP A 130 -6.86 -12.16 16.40
CA ASP A 130 -6.33 -12.57 17.70
C ASP A 130 -6.53 -11.46 18.75
N HIS A 131 -6.36 -10.20 18.35
CA HIS A 131 -6.54 -9.04 19.23
C HIS A 131 -8.01 -8.74 19.52
N HIS A 132 -8.91 -9.04 18.57
CA HIS A 132 -10.35 -8.85 18.68
C HIS A 132 -11.10 -10.14 18.29
N PRO A 133 -11.28 -11.09 19.22
CA PRO A 133 -12.03 -12.32 18.95
C PRO A 133 -13.48 -12.08 18.48
N ASP A 134 -14.06 -10.95 18.86
CA ASP A 134 -15.39 -10.45 18.48
C ASP A 134 -15.39 -9.64 17.17
N CYS A 135 -14.32 -9.68 16.37
CA CYS A 135 -14.14 -8.81 15.20
C CYS A 135 -15.26 -8.91 14.15
N LEU A 136 -15.87 -10.08 13.99
CA LEU A 136 -16.97 -10.26 13.03
C LEU A 136 -18.24 -9.53 13.50
N GLU A 137 -18.57 -9.59 14.79
CA GLU A 137 -19.69 -8.85 15.37
C GLU A 137 -19.47 -7.35 15.23
N ARG A 138 -18.28 -6.86 15.60
CA ARG A 138 -17.88 -5.46 15.44
C ARG A 138 -17.97 -4.96 13.99
N PHE A 139 -17.58 -5.80 13.03
CA PHE A 139 -17.77 -5.50 11.62
C PHE A 139 -19.25 -5.34 11.25
N HIS A 140 -20.11 -6.25 11.69
CA HIS A 140 -21.55 -6.15 11.43
C HIS A 140 -22.15 -4.90 12.07
N THR A 141 -21.71 -4.52 13.27
CA THR A 141 -22.09 -3.26 13.91
C THR A 141 -21.63 -2.03 13.11
N ALA A 142 -20.42 -2.02 12.59
CA ALA A 142 -19.94 -0.90 11.76
C ALA A 142 -20.71 -0.78 10.43
N VAL A 143 -20.99 -1.92 9.80
CA VAL A 143 -21.80 -1.97 8.57
C VAL A 143 -23.23 -1.48 8.82
N SER A 144 -23.87 -1.88 9.93
CA SER A 144 -25.23 -1.41 10.27
C SER A 144 -25.27 0.08 10.57
N LYS A 145 -24.18 0.64 11.11
CA LYS A 145 -23.97 2.09 11.29
C LYS A 145 -23.61 2.84 10.00
N LYS A 146 -23.67 2.19 8.83
CA LYS A 146 -23.30 2.75 7.52
C LYS A 146 -21.83 3.19 7.42
N SER A 147 -20.95 2.55 8.20
CA SER A 147 -19.50 2.71 8.11
C SER A 147 -18.85 1.38 7.69
N PRO A 148 -19.10 0.88 6.46
CA PRO A 148 -18.48 -0.35 6.00
C PRO A 148 -16.98 -0.15 5.74
N PRO A 149 -16.17 -1.23 5.76
CA PRO A 149 -14.79 -1.14 5.32
C PRO A 149 -14.71 -0.83 3.83
N SER A 150 -13.58 -0.24 3.43
CA SER A 150 -13.22 0.01 2.05
C SER A 150 -13.07 -1.29 1.25
N LEU A 151 -13.56 -1.32 0.02
CA LEU A 151 -13.36 -2.44 -0.90
C LEU A 151 -12.10 -2.24 -1.72
N TYR A 152 -11.18 -3.20 -1.67
CA TYR A 152 -9.93 -3.12 -2.43
C TYR A 152 -10.19 -2.95 -3.93
N GLN A 153 -11.13 -3.72 -4.49
CA GLN A 153 -11.44 -3.71 -5.92
C GLN A 153 -11.91 -2.33 -6.39
N ASP A 154 -12.73 -1.63 -5.61
CA ASP A 154 -13.28 -0.33 -6.00
C ASP A 154 -12.16 0.71 -6.15
N PHE A 155 -11.25 0.76 -5.18
CA PHE A 155 -10.12 1.69 -5.20
C PHE A 155 -9.06 1.29 -6.22
N PHE A 156 -8.80 0.00 -6.37
CA PHE A 156 -7.91 -0.51 -7.40
C PHE A 156 -8.40 -0.09 -8.79
N MET A 157 -9.67 -0.33 -9.11
CA MET A 157 -10.26 0.04 -10.40
C MET A 157 -10.20 1.54 -10.66
N ARG A 158 -10.47 2.36 -9.64
CA ARG A 158 -10.40 3.82 -9.75
C ARG A 158 -8.98 4.29 -10.08
N ILE A 159 -7.96 3.79 -9.38
CA ILE A 159 -6.56 4.13 -9.68
C ILE A 159 -6.18 3.58 -11.06
N ALA A 160 -6.49 2.32 -11.35
CA ALA A 160 -6.17 1.66 -12.62
C ALA A 160 -6.73 2.41 -13.83
N SER A 161 -7.94 2.97 -13.72
CA SER A 161 -8.59 3.74 -14.79
C SER A 161 -7.89 5.05 -15.12
N MET A 162 -7.08 5.61 -14.22
CA MET A 162 -6.33 6.85 -14.48
C MET A 162 -5.24 6.62 -15.53
N ASN A 163 -4.61 5.45 -15.51
CA ASN A 163 -3.64 5.04 -16.53
C ASN A 163 -3.62 3.51 -16.66
N PRO A 164 -4.35 2.93 -17.62
CA PRO A 164 -4.45 1.48 -17.74
C PRO A 164 -3.12 0.77 -18.03
N ILE A 165 -2.16 1.46 -18.67
CA ILE A 165 -0.83 0.91 -19.01
C ILE A 165 -0.03 0.62 -17.74
N PHE A 166 -0.01 1.57 -16.80
CA PHE A 166 0.77 1.45 -15.56
C PHE A 166 -0.04 1.00 -14.34
N GLY A 167 -1.37 1.03 -14.42
CA GLY A 167 -2.29 0.83 -13.30
C GLY A 167 -2.97 -0.53 -13.25
N THR A 168 -2.68 -1.45 -14.16
CA THR A 168 -3.34 -2.78 -14.19
C THR A 168 -2.40 -3.94 -13.91
N LYS A 169 -1.11 -3.81 -14.25
CA LYS A 169 -0.12 -4.87 -14.04
C LYS A 169 0.40 -4.84 -12.60
N LEU A 170 0.03 -5.86 -11.83
CA LEU A 170 0.62 -6.11 -10.52
C LEU A 170 2.05 -6.64 -10.66
N LEU A 171 2.96 -6.06 -9.89
CA LEU A 171 4.37 -6.42 -9.81
C LEU A 171 4.74 -6.62 -8.34
N PRO A 172 5.72 -7.47 -8.01
CA PRO A 172 6.33 -7.49 -6.69
C PRO A 172 6.70 -6.07 -6.26
N VAL A 173 6.40 -5.69 -5.02
CA VAL A 173 6.42 -4.30 -4.56
C VAL A 173 7.76 -3.59 -4.80
N ASN A 174 8.89 -4.29 -4.64
CA ASN A 174 10.21 -3.73 -4.92
C ASN A 174 10.38 -3.40 -6.41
N ILE A 175 9.88 -4.26 -7.30
CA ILE A 175 9.91 -4.01 -8.75
C ILE A 175 9.01 -2.82 -9.07
N ALA A 176 7.78 -2.78 -8.53
CA ALA A 176 6.88 -1.65 -8.74
C ALA A 176 7.51 -0.31 -8.32
N ILE A 177 8.12 -0.24 -7.13
CA ILE A 177 8.81 0.96 -6.63
C ILE A 177 9.96 1.36 -7.55
N ARG A 178 10.80 0.41 -7.97
CA ARG A 178 11.92 0.67 -8.88
C ARG A 178 11.43 1.26 -10.21
N GLU A 179 10.42 0.65 -10.82
CA GLU A 179 9.85 1.16 -12.08
C GLU A 179 9.21 2.54 -11.91
N GLY A 180 8.56 2.80 -10.77
CA GLY A 180 8.00 4.12 -10.43
C GLY A 180 9.08 5.20 -10.32
N LEU A 181 10.21 4.88 -9.68
CA LEU A 181 11.39 5.77 -9.62
C LEU A 181 11.96 6.04 -11.01
N SER A 182 12.18 5.01 -11.81
CA SER A 182 12.68 5.15 -13.19
C SER A 182 11.76 6.03 -14.04
N TYR A 183 10.45 5.79 -13.97
CA TYR A 183 9.45 6.58 -14.70
C TYR A 183 9.51 8.07 -14.36
N LEU A 184 9.57 8.42 -13.06
CA LEU A 184 9.62 9.82 -12.65
C LEU A 184 10.97 10.48 -12.99
N ARG A 185 12.09 9.77 -12.82
CA ARG A 185 13.41 10.28 -13.20
C ARG A 185 13.51 10.60 -14.69
N MET A 186 13.03 9.72 -15.56
CA MET A 186 12.97 9.97 -17.01
C MET A 186 12.10 11.18 -17.34
N LYS A 187 10.97 11.38 -16.64
CA LYS A 187 10.12 12.56 -16.85
C LYS A 187 10.73 13.86 -16.34
N MET A 188 11.55 13.81 -15.29
CA MET A 188 12.23 14.99 -14.73
C MET A 188 13.46 15.40 -15.54
N HIS A 189 14.11 14.45 -16.22
CA HIS A 189 15.22 14.71 -17.14
C HIS A 189 14.92 14.10 -18.50
N PRO A 190 14.05 14.73 -19.33
CA PRO A 190 13.60 14.13 -20.58
C PRO A 190 14.72 13.76 -21.55
N PHE A 191 15.86 14.47 -21.53
CA PHE A 191 17.08 14.16 -22.30
C PHE A 191 18.27 14.85 -21.62
N SER A 192 19.21 14.10 -21.04
CA SER A 192 20.58 14.57 -20.78
C SER A 192 21.63 13.90 -21.67
N ASP A 193 21.19 13.07 -22.63
CA ASP A 193 22.08 12.40 -23.58
C ASP A 193 21.77 12.89 -25.01
N ALA A 194 22.23 14.11 -25.28
CA ALA A 194 22.45 14.63 -26.63
C ALA A 194 23.57 15.69 -26.58
N ALA A 195 24.73 15.28 -26.06
CA ALA A 195 26.00 15.97 -26.27
C ALA A 195 27.11 14.94 -26.06
N ASP A 196 27.52 14.31 -27.16
CA ASP A 196 28.92 14.18 -27.58
C ASP A 196 28.96 13.69 -29.04
#